data_AF-A0A0X3VPC9-F1
#
_entry.id   AF-A0A0X3VPC9-F1
#
_cell.length_a   1.000
_cell.length_b   1.000
_cell.length_c   1.000
_cell.angle_alpha   90.00
_cell.angle_beta   90.00
_cell.angle_gamma   90.00
#
_symmetry.space_group_name_H-M   'P 1'
#
loop_
_entity.id
_entity.type
_entity.pdbx_description
1 polymer ?
#
loop_
_entity_poly.entity_id
_entity_poly.type
_entity_poly.pdbx_seq_one_letter_code
_entity_poly.pdbx_strand_id
1 'polypeptide(L)'
;MDGVLSALIAIVGTLLGSAVTHAFQRKASAHDRVFAAQQQLRSDRMAVYSDFAGALTEFRRGQQDRWWRRNEDPDGPAFIEARTEAYRLRGIALHSLFRVQLIASAQTLIDTAQNAYALTSSLHKAEDKTELSSLGAEAREALEQFIAIASSDVQ
;
A
#
# COMPACT_ATOMS: atom_id res chain seq x y z
N MET A 1 -40.69 49.11 33.63
CA MET A 1 -39.34 48.53 33.86
C MET A 1 -39.23 47.10 33.30
N ASP A 2 -40.34 46.44 32.96
CA ASP A 2 -40.36 45.03 32.55
C ASP A 2 -39.84 44.75 31.13
N GLY A 3 -40.02 45.69 30.19
CA GLY A 3 -39.56 45.51 28.80
C GLY A 3 -38.03 45.46 28.63
N VAL A 4 -37.29 46.20 29.47
CA VAL A 4 -35.82 46.18 29.48
C VAL A 4 -35.30 44.82 29.96
N LEU A 5 -35.96 44.25 30.97
CA LEU A 5 -35.61 42.93 31.51
C LEU A 5 -35.86 41.83 30.47
N SER A 6 -37.01 41.88 29.76
CA SER A 6 -37.31 40.95 28.68
C SER A 6 -36.30 41.02 27.51
N ALA A 7 -35.91 42.24 27.10
CA ALA A 7 -34.93 42.40 26.03
C ALA A 7 -33.54 41.85 26.42
N LEU A 8 -33.12 42.08 27.67
CA LEU A 8 -31.87 41.55 28.21
C LEU A 8 -31.85 40.01 28.21
N ILE A 9 -32.95 39.39 28.65
CA ILE A 9 -33.10 37.92 28.65
C ILE A 9 -33.02 37.37 27.22
N ALA A 10 -33.64 38.03 26.24
CA ALA A 10 -33.61 37.61 24.84
C ALA A 10 -32.19 37.66 24.24
N ILE A 11 -31.44 38.73 24.51
CA ILE A 11 -30.05 38.87 24.05
C ILE A 11 -29.16 37.80 24.69
N VAL A 12 -29.30 37.57 26.00
CA VAL A 12 -28.55 36.53 26.71
C VAL A 12 -28.89 35.15 26.13
N GLY A 13 -30.16 34.84 25.91
CA GLY A 13 -30.58 33.57 25.30
C GLY A 13 -29.99 33.36 23.90
N THR A 14 -29.93 34.42 23.09
CA THR A 14 -29.36 34.36 21.73
C THR A 14 -27.85 34.18 21.75
N LEU A 15 -27.14 34.92 22.61
CA LEU A 15 -25.69 34.79 22.78
C LEU A 15 -25.32 33.41 23.30
N LEU A 16 -26.04 32.90 24.30
CA LEU A 16 -25.82 31.59 24.89
C LEU A 16 -26.11 30.47 23.88
N GLY A 17 -27.19 30.61 23.10
CA GLY A 17 -27.47 29.74 21.96
C GLY A 17 -26.33 29.73 20.93
N SER A 18 -25.84 30.90 20.53
CA SER A 18 -24.74 31.00 19.55
C SER A 18 -23.43 30.37 20.04
N ALA A 19 -23.10 30.55 21.33
CA ALA A 19 -21.89 30.00 21.94
C ALA A 19 -21.96 28.47 22.03
N VAL A 20 -23.12 27.93 22.41
CA VAL A 20 -23.37 26.48 22.45
C VAL A 20 -23.27 25.89 21.03
N THR A 21 -23.94 26.48 20.05
CA THR A 21 -23.86 26.03 18.65
C THR A 21 -22.43 26.06 18.11
N HIS A 22 -21.68 27.13 18.37
CA HIS A 22 -20.29 27.25 17.91
C HIS A 22 -19.37 26.20 18.58
N ALA A 23 -19.58 25.89 19.85
CA ALA A 23 -18.83 24.83 20.54
C ALA A 23 -19.14 23.43 19.96
N PHE A 24 -20.41 23.14 19.68
CA PHE A 24 -20.82 21.90 19.01
C PHE A 24 -20.26 21.79 17.59
N GLN A 25 -20.33 22.87 16.80
CA GLN A 25 -19.76 22.91 15.45
C GLN A 25 -18.26 22.68 15.45
N ARG A 26 -17.53 23.29 16.41
CA ARG A 26 -16.09 23.09 16.54
C ARG A 26 -15.75 21.64 16.90
N LYS A 27 -16.51 21.02 17.82
CA LYS A 27 -16.31 19.62 18.22
C LYS A 27 -16.68 18.62 17.11
N ALA A 28 -17.73 18.90 16.34
CA ALA A 28 -18.10 18.13 15.16
C ALA A 28 -17.01 18.22 14.09
N SER A 29 -16.55 19.43 13.76
CA SER A 29 -15.48 19.63 12.77
C SER A 29 -14.16 18.94 13.14
N ALA A 30 -13.86 18.83 14.44
CA ALA A 30 -12.67 18.12 14.91
C ALA A 30 -12.80 16.60 14.73
N HIS A 31 -13.96 16.02 15.03
CA HIS A 31 -14.23 14.61 14.76
C HIS A 31 -14.20 14.29 13.27
N ASP A 32 -14.84 15.14 12.45
CA ASP A 32 -14.88 14.96 10.99
C ASP A 32 -13.47 14.98 10.38
N ARG A 33 -12.58 15.85 10.87
CA ARG A 33 -11.17 15.91 10.43
C ARG A 33 -10.39 14.65 10.78
N VAL A 34 -10.54 14.12 11.99
CA VAL A 34 -9.85 12.89 12.41
C VAL A 34 -10.35 11.71 11.60
N PHE A 35 -11.67 11.59 11.44
CA PHE A 35 -12.29 10.56 10.63
C PHE A 35 -11.83 10.62 9.16
N ALA A 36 -11.82 11.82 8.56
CA ALA A 36 -11.36 12.01 7.18
C ALA A 36 -9.88 11.65 7.02
N ALA A 37 -9.01 12.03 7.98
CA ALA A 37 -7.59 11.68 7.94
C ALA A 37 -7.35 10.17 8.06
N GLN A 38 -8.10 9.48 8.93
CA GLN A 38 -8.04 8.03 9.06
C GLN A 38 -8.51 7.32 7.78
N GLN A 39 -9.61 7.78 7.20
CA GLN A 39 -10.12 7.23 5.95
C GLN A 39 -9.16 7.46 4.78
N GLN A 40 -8.51 8.63 4.72
CA GLN A 40 -7.49 8.93 3.72
C GLN A 40 -6.28 8.00 3.87
N LEU A 41 -5.75 7.84 5.08
CA LEU A 41 -4.63 6.93 5.34
C LEU A 41 -4.95 5.48 4.96
N ARG A 42 -6.16 5.02 5.29
CA ARG A 42 -6.67 3.70 4.89
C ARG A 42 -6.68 3.54 3.37
N SER A 43 -7.20 4.54 2.65
CA SER A 43 -7.22 4.55 1.19
C SER A 43 -5.81 4.55 0.59
N ASP A 44 -4.91 5.37 1.13
CA ASP A 44 -3.53 5.48 0.65
C ASP A 44 -2.76 4.17 0.87
N ARG A 45 -2.93 3.51 2.02
CA ARG A 45 -2.36 2.19 2.30
C ARG A 45 -2.90 1.14 1.34
N MET A 46 -4.22 1.08 1.13
CA MET A 46 -4.82 0.15 0.17
C MET A 46 -4.22 0.31 -1.23
N ALA A 47 -4.09 1.56 -1.70
CA ALA A 47 -3.49 1.86 -3.01
C ALA A 47 -2.01 1.43 -3.07
N VAL A 48 -1.19 1.80 -2.08
CA VAL A 48 0.24 1.46 -2.05
C VAL A 48 0.47 -0.06 -1.98
N TYR A 49 -0.28 -0.77 -1.13
CA TYR A 49 -0.10 -2.21 -0.95
C TYR A 49 -0.57 -3.00 -2.17
N SER A 50 -1.69 -2.60 -2.80
CA SER A 50 -2.15 -3.23 -4.03
C SER A 50 -1.24 -2.95 -5.23
N ASP A 51 -0.73 -1.71 -5.36
CA ASP A 51 0.27 -1.35 -6.38
C ASP A 51 1.54 -2.21 -6.25
N PHE A 52 2.02 -2.42 -5.02
CA PHE A 52 3.18 -3.28 -4.76
C PHE A 52 2.90 -4.74 -5.13
N ALA A 53 1.75 -5.29 -4.72
CA ALA A 53 1.38 -6.67 -5.06
C ALA A 53 1.26 -6.88 -6.58
N GLY A 54 0.69 -5.92 -7.31
CA GLY A 54 0.60 -5.95 -8.77
C GLY A 54 1.99 -5.88 -9.42
N ALA A 55 2.82 -4.92 -9.01
CA ALA A 55 4.18 -4.76 -9.53
C ALA A 55 5.04 -6.01 -9.30
N LEU A 56 4.93 -6.63 -8.12
CA LEU A 56 5.70 -7.83 -7.79
C LEU A 56 5.23 -9.05 -8.58
N THR A 57 3.93 -9.16 -8.84
CA THR A 57 3.35 -10.22 -9.68
C THR A 57 3.87 -10.14 -11.11
N GLU A 58 3.89 -8.93 -11.70
CA GLU A 58 4.46 -8.71 -13.03
C GLU A 58 5.97 -8.98 -13.05
N PHE A 59 6.70 -8.54 -12.03
CA PHE A 59 8.12 -8.82 -11.92
C PHE A 59 8.42 -10.32 -11.84
N ARG A 60 7.63 -11.08 -11.06
CA ARG A 60 7.73 -12.55 -11.00
C ARG A 60 7.54 -13.19 -12.37
N ARG A 61 6.51 -12.75 -13.11
CA ARG A 61 6.24 -13.21 -14.48
C ARG A 61 7.42 -12.91 -15.41
N GLY A 62 7.97 -11.70 -15.36
CA GLY A 62 9.15 -11.31 -16.14
C GLY A 62 10.40 -12.14 -15.82
N GLN A 63 10.59 -12.53 -14.55
CA GLN A 63 11.70 -13.39 -14.15
C GLN A 63 11.54 -14.83 -14.63
N GLN A 64 10.30 -15.35 -14.67
CA GLN A 64 10.00 -16.66 -15.25
C GLN A 64 10.21 -16.67 -16.76
N ASP A 65 9.72 -15.66 -17.48
CA ASP A 65 9.96 -15.54 -18.93
C ASP A 65 11.46 -15.45 -19.24
N ARG A 66 12.19 -14.60 -18.51
CA ARG A 66 13.65 -14.53 -18.61
C ARG A 66 14.33 -15.89 -18.42
N TRP A 67 13.88 -16.69 -17.45
CA TRP A 67 14.43 -18.03 -17.22
C TRP A 67 14.15 -18.95 -18.41
N TRP A 68 12.91 -18.98 -18.91
CA TRP A 68 12.53 -19.79 -20.07
C TRP A 68 13.34 -19.43 -21.31
N ARG A 69 13.43 -18.13 -21.64
CA ARG A 69 14.19 -17.66 -22.80
C ARG A 69 15.68 -17.97 -22.67
N ARG A 70 16.26 -17.86 -21.47
CA ARG A 70 17.65 -18.24 -21.21
C ARG A 70 17.88 -19.72 -21.52
N ASN A 71 16.95 -20.59 -21.14
CA ASN A 71 17.07 -22.02 -21.33
C ASN A 71 16.82 -22.46 -22.78
N GLU A 72 16.09 -21.66 -23.56
CA GLU A 72 15.89 -21.87 -25.00
C GLU A 72 17.11 -21.44 -25.82
N ASP A 73 17.55 -20.18 -25.66
CA ASP A 73 18.69 -19.59 -26.37
C ASP A 73 19.32 -18.47 -25.53
N PRO A 74 20.42 -18.73 -24.80
CA PRO A 74 21.07 -17.77 -23.92
C PRO A 74 21.63 -16.53 -24.63
N ASP A 75 21.91 -16.61 -25.93
CA ASP A 75 22.47 -15.50 -26.72
C ASP A 75 21.44 -14.92 -27.69
N GLY A 76 20.25 -15.50 -27.72
CA GLY A 76 19.16 -15.13 -28.60
C GLY A 76 18.56 -13.76 -28.30
N PRO A 77 18.02 -13.06 -29.31
CA PRO A 77 17.38 -11.76 -29.13
C PRO A 77 16.21 -11.80 -28.14
N ALA A 78 15.46 -12.92 -28.10
CA ALA A 78 14.36 -13.10 -27.16
C ALA A 78 14.80 -13.12 -25.68
N PHE A 79 15.96 -13.72 -25.37
CA PHE A 79 16.50 -13.68 -24.01
C PHE A 79 16.98 -12.28 -23.64
N ILE A 80 17.61 -11.56 -24.57
CA ILE A 80 18.07 -10.17 -24.34
C ILE A 80 16.87 -9.26 -24.05
N GLU A 81 15.78 -9.40 -24.80
CA GLU A 81 14.53 -8.67 -24.59
C GLU A 81 13.91 -9.01 -23.23
N ALA A 82 13.72 -10.30 -22.92
CA ALA A 82 13.17 -10.75 -21.65
C ALA A 82 14.01 -10.30 -20.44
N ARG A 83 15.35 -10.30 -20.57
CA ARG A 83 16.26 -9.78 -19.54
C ARG A 83 16.09 -8.28 -19.34
N THR A 84 15.98 -7.52 -20.42
CA THR A 84 15.79 -6.06 -20.37
C THR A 84 14.45 -5.71 -19.71
N GLU A 85 13.39 -6.43 -20.07
CA GLU A 85 12.07 -6.25 -19.49
C GLU A 85 12.06 -6.64 -18.00
N ALA A 86 12.71 -7.75 -17.62
CA ALA A 86 12.86 -8.13 -16.22
C ALA A 86 13.57 -7.05 -15.39
N TYR A 87 14.57 -6.34 -15.95
CA TYR A 87 15.20 -5.20 -15.27
C TYR A 87 14.26 -4.00 -15.12
N ARG A 88 13.46 -3.69 -16.15
CA ARG A 88 12.44 -2.64 -16.06
C ARG A 88 11.42 -2.94 -14.96
N LEU A 89 10.89 -4.17 -14.95
CA LEU A 89 9.93 -4.63 -13.94
C LEU A 89 10.53 -4.66 -12.53
N ARG A 90 11.82 -5.04 -12.40
CA ARG A 90 12.54 -4.96 -11.13
C ARG A 90 12.54 -3.54 -10.56
N GLY A 91 12.76 -2.53 -11.41
CA GLY A 91 12.74 -1.12 -11.01
C GLY A 91 11.36 -0.68 -10.51
N ILE A 92 10.30 -1.08 -11.21
CA ILE A 92 8.92 -0.78 -10.81
C ILE A 92 8.57 -1.43 -9.47
N ALA A 93 8.89 -2.72 -9.29
CA ALA A 93 8.67 -3.43 -8.04
C ALA A 93 9.49 -2.85 -6.87
N LEU A 94 10.72 -2.38 -7.14
CA LEU A 94 11.55 -1.73 -6.11
C LEU A 94 10.97 -0.36 -5.71
N HIS A 95 10.49 0.41 -6.68
CA HIS A 95 9.85 1.70 -6.40
C HIS A 95 8.58 1.51 -5.56
N SER A 96 7.72 0.54 -5.89
CA SER A 96 6.54 0.26 -5.06
C SER A 96 6.92 -0.27 -3.67
N LEU A 97 7.99 -1.06 -3.52
CA LEU A 97 8.53 -1.46 -2.21
C LEU A 97 8.94 -0.25 -1.35
N PHE A 98 9.58 0.76 -1.94
CA PHE A 98 9.90 1.99 -1.20
C PHE A 98 8.64 2.70 -0.70
N ARG A 99 7.57 2.71 -1.50
CA ARG A 99 6.29 3.29 -1.07
C ARG A 99 5.69 2.51 0.11
N VAL A 100 5.78 1.18 0.11
CA VAL A 100 5.38 0.34 1.26
C VAL A 100 6.16 0.74 2.51
N GLN A 101 7.49 0.89 2.40
CA GLN A 101 8.36 1.28 3.52
C GLN A 101 8.02 2.65 4.12
N LEU A 102 7.46 3.56 3.33
CA LEU A 102 7.10 4.90 3.78
C LEU A 102 5.75 4.96 4.52
N ILE A 103 4.82 4.05 4.21
CA ILE A 103 3.43 4.14 4.71
C ILE A 103 3.05 3.02 5.70
N ALA A 104 3.82 1.95 5.73
CA ALA A 104 3.61 0.82 6.63
C ALA A 104 3.69 1.24 8.10
N SER A 105 2.74 0.75 8.91
CA SER A 105 2.72 1.04 10.35
C SER A 105 3.68 0.17 11.16
N ALA A 106 4.04 -1.01 10.63
CA ALA A 106 4.74 -2.04 11.38
C ALA A 106 5.94 -2.60 10.60
N GLN A 107 7.05 -2.83 11.31
CA GLN A 107 8.28 -3.37 10.72
C GLN A 107 8.05 -4.75 10.10
N THR A 108 7.22 -5.60 10.70
CA THR A 108 6.89 -6.93 10.16
C THR A 108 6.27 -6.87 8.76
N LEU A 109 5.47 -5.83 8.46
CA LEU A 109 4.90 -5.65 7.12
C LEU A 109 5.98 -5.27 6.10
N ILE A 110 6.93 -4.43 6.52
CA ILE A 110 8.10 -4.06 5.71
C ILE A 110 8.97 -5.29 5.43
N ASP A 111 9.25 -6.09 6.46
CA ASP A 111 10.12 -7.27 6.35
C ASP A 111 9.52 -8.32 5.42
N THR A 112 8.20 -8.57 5.52
CA THR A 112 7.51 -9.50 4.60
C THR A 112 7.49 -9.00 3.16
N ALA A 113 7.29 -7.70 2.93
CA ALA A 113 7.39 -7.11 1.59
C ALA A 113 8.81 -7.25 1.01
N GLN A 114 9.84 -6.97 1.81
CA GLN A 114 11.23 -7.11 1.42
C GLN A 114 11.59 -8.57 1.10
N ASN A 115 11.11 -9.52 1.90
CA ASN A 115 11.31 -10.95 1.67
C ASN A 115 10.66 -11.38 0.33
N ALA A 116 9.41 -10.99 0.08
CA ALA A 116 8.73 -11.30 -1.17
C ALA A 116 9.47 -10.73 -2.40
N TYR A 117 10.01 -9.50 -2.28
CA TYR A 117 10.86 -8.90 -3.31
C TYR A 117 12.17 -9.65 -3.54
N ALA A 118 12.85 -10.05 -2.46
CA ALA A 118 14.12 -10.77 -2.51
C ALA A 118 13.96 -12.14 -3.19
N LEU A 119 12.96 -12.92 -2.78
CA LEU A 119 12.61 -14.21 -3.38
C LEU A 119 12.27 -14.03 -4.87
N THR A 120 11.43 -13.06 -5.23
CA THR A 120 11.11 -12.78 -6.64
C THR A 120 12.36 -12.42 -7.47
N SER A 121 13.32 -11.71 -6.87
CA SER A 121 14.55 -11.29 -7.53
C SER A 121 15.51 -12.44 -7.86
N SER A 122 15.41 -13.58 -7.17
CA SER A 122 16.30 -14.74 -7.38
C SER A 122 15.74 -15.78 -8.36
N LEU A 123 14.46 -15.76 -8.74
CA LEU A 123 13.82 -16.79 -9.60
C LEU A 123 14.62 -17.15 -10.86
N HIS A 124 15.13 -16.16 -11.59
CA HIS A 124 15.89 -16.37 -12.83
C HIS A 124 17.20 -17.16 -12.65
N LYS A 125 17.63 -17.38 -11.40
CA LYS A 125 18.82 -18.15 -11.04
C LYS A 125 18.56 -19.65 -10.92
N ALA A 126 17.31 -20.10 -10.93
CA ALA A 126 16.98 -21.52 -10.89
C ALA A 126 17.78 -22.31 -11.94
N GLU A 127 18.26 -23.48 -11.57
CA GLU A 127 19.03 -24.38 -12.41
C GLU A 127 18.11 -25.18 -13.33
N ASP A 128 16.95 -25.58 -12.81
CA ASP A 128 15.98 -26.39 -13.54
C ASP A 128 14.52 -25.93 -13.32
N LYS A 129 13.60 -26.59 -14.04
CA LYS A 129 12.16 -26.30 -13.99
C LYS A 129 11.54 -26.60 -12.62
N THR A 130 12.03 -27.62 -11.93
CA THR A 130 11.54 -28.01 -10.60
C THR A 130 11.90 -26.94 -9.58
N GLU A 131 13.16 -26.48 -9.60
CA GLU A 131 13.62 -25.38 -8.76
C GLU A 131 12.89 -24.08 -9.09
N LEU A 132 12.70 -23.74 -10.38
CA LEU A 132 11.90 -22.57 -10.77
C LEU A 132 10.48 -22.63 -10.19
N SER A 133 9.86 -23.82 -10.21
CA SER A 133 8.54 -24.02 -9.64
C SER A 133 8.53 -23.85 -8.11
N SER A 134 9.54 -24.38 -7.40
CA SER A 134 9.67 -24.21 -5.94
C SER A 134 9.85 -22.74 -5.57
N LEU A 135 10.85 -22.08 -6.17
CA LEU A 135 11.13 -20.65 -5.93
C LEU A 135 9.93 -19.78 -6.31
N GLY A 136 9.21 -20.13 -7.38
CA GLY A 136 7.98 -19.47 -7.78
C GLY A 136 6.86 -19.60 -6.76
N ALA A 137 6.70 -20.78 -6.14
CA ALA A 137 5.75 -21.02 -5.06
C ALA A 137 6.14 -20.25 -3.79
N GLU A 138 7.41 -20.30 -3.39
CA GLU A 138 7.92 -19.56 -2.23
C GLU A 138 7.72 -18.05 -2.37
N ALA A 139 8.02 -17.48 -3.55
CA ALA A 139 7.79 -16.07 -3.81
C ALA A 139 6.29 -15.71 -3.79
N ARG A 140 5.40 -16.61 -4.26
CA ARG A 140 3.95 -16.44 -4.17
C ARG A 140 3.48 -16.43 -2.72
N GLU A 141 3.92 -17.40 -1.93
CA GLU A 141 3.53 -17.53 -0.52
C GLU A 141 4.01 -16.34 0.31
N ALA A 142 5.22 -15.84 0.04
CA ALA A 142 5.72 -14.63 0.69
C ALA A 142 4.87 -13.38 0.36
N LEU A 143 4.42 -13.23 -0.90
CA LEU A 143 3.50 -12.16 -1.27
C LEU A 143 2.12 -12.33 -0.61
N GLU A 144 1.61 -13.55 -0.49
CA GLU A 144 0.35 -13.83 0.19
C GLU A 144 0.43 -13.53 1.69
N GLN A 145 1.55 -13.85 2.33
CA GLN A 145 1.83 -13.45 3.72
C GLN A 145 1.85 -11.92 3.89
N PHE A 146 2.51 -11.21 2.96
CA PHE A 146 2.46 -9.75 2.94
C PHE A 146 1.01 -9.23 2.85
N ILE A 147 0.20 -9.76 1.93
CA ILE A 147 -1.21 -9.34 1.77
C ILE A 147 -2.03 -9.63 3.03
N ALA A 148 -1.82 -10.78 3.66
CA ALA A 148 -2.51 -11.15 4.88
C ALA A 148 -2.23 -10.13 6.01
N ILE A 149 -0.97 -9.76 6.22
CA ILE A 149 -0.58 -8.76 7.22
C ILE A 149 -1.08 -7.37 6.80
N ALA A 150 -0.93 -7.00 5.54
CA ALA A 150 -1.41 -5.72 4.99
C ALA A 150 -2.91 -5.53 5.22
N SER A 151 -3.71 -6.59 5.09
CA SER A 151 -5.15 -6.53 5.29
C SER A 151 -5.55 -6.07 6.70
N SER A 152 -4.72 -6.39 7.71
CA SER A 152 -4.92 -5.94 9.09
C SER A 152 -4.49 -4.48 9.31
N ASP A 153 -3.53 -3.98 8.53
CA ASP A 153 -3.02 -2.60 8.63
C ASP A 153 -3.90 -1.55 7.92
N VAL A 154 -4.79 -2.01 7.04
CA VAL A 154 -5.75 -1.19 6.31
C VAL A 154 -7.11 -1.16 7.01
N GLN A 155 -7.32 -1.94 8.08
CA GLN A 155 -8.57 -1.93 8.85
C GLN A 155 -8.71 -0.70 9.72
#